data_AF-A0A7C0WZ05-F1
#
_entry.id   AF-A0A7C0WZ05-F1
#
_cell.length_a   1.000
_cell.length_b   1.000
_cell.length_c   1.000
_cell.angle_alpha   90.00
_cell.angle_beta   90.00
_cell.angle_gamma   90.00
#
_symmetry.space_group_name_H-M   'P 1'
#
loop_
_entity.id
_entity.type
_entity.pdbx_description
1 polymer ?
#
loop_
_entity_poly.entity_id
_entity_poly.type
_entity_poly.pdbx_seq_one_letter_code
_entity_poly.pdbx_strand_id
1 'polypeptide(L)'
;MLIDKKVAELFSRYNVPVTVSLDGFRETNDITRKLKGSGEGTFSKIQKAIECLKKYGVEVSIESTYSPDHFELGYTPIEVVKFLDSIKSEKGVLLFKIMAEFDLLKHSQINEFESEFNSRLLIELYKCIDYIFKRNISDTPLYEATFLYAIGRLLSKETSLFSCPFTNSITVLPDGSVFSCQVLMKKEFYMGNVGDKDLQENFIERLRSPMEMSFIPNIDTCRLWYYPLQDICPGITGFDILKDFKKISQSNYIFMYNAPYWERFLINYAYILKDVEKQKKLIENIESRRSL
;
A
#
# COMPACT_ATOMS: atom_id res chain seq x y z
N MET A 1 -16.04 -19.87 -10.06
CA MET A 1 -15.07 -19.20 -9.17
C MET A 1 -13.71 -19.37 -9.83
N LEU A 2 -12.91 -18.32 -10.01
CA LEU A 2 -11.65 -18.41 -10.77
C LEU A 2 -10.54 -19.11 -9.98
N ILE A 3 -10.55 -18.97 -8.66
CA ILE A 3 -9.70 -19.74 -7.75
C ILE A 3 -10.48 -20.98 -7.32
N ASP A 4 -10.02 -22.15 -7.74
CA ASP A 4 -10.56 -23.44 -7.34
C ASP A 4 -9.43 -24.38 -6.87
N LYS A 5 -9.77 -25.64 -6.61
CA LYS A 5 -8.81 -26.67 -6.21
C LYS A 5 -7.61 -26.76 -7.16
N LYS A 6 -7.83 -26.75 -8.48
CA LYS A 6 -6.75 -26.94 -9.46
C LYS A 6 -5.78 -25.76 -9.43
N VAL A 7 -6.30 -24.55 -9.31
CA VAL A 7 -5.48 -23.34 -9.20
C VAL A 7 -4.71 -23.31 -7.87
N ALA A 8 -5.36 -23.66 -6.76
CA ALA A 8 -4.70 -23.72 -5.46
C ALA A 8 -3.59 -24.78 -5.41
N GLU A 9 -3.80 -25.96 -6.02
CA GLU A 9 -2.77 -27.00 -6.17
C GLU A 9 -1.60 -26.52 -7.04
N LEU A 10 -1.88 -25.76 -8.10
CA LEU A 10 -0.84 -25.18 -8.96
C LEU A 10 0.03 -24.18 -8.19
N PHE A 11 -0.59 -23.23 -7.49
CA PHE A 11 0.12 -22.21 -6.72
C PHE A 11 0.91 -22.83 -5.57
N SER A 12 0.35 -23.83 -4.90
CA SER A 12 1.04 -24.60 -3.86
C SER A 12 2.27 -25.32 -4.43
N ARG A 13 2.13 -26.05 -5.54
CA ARG A 13 3.23 -26.78 -6.17
C ARG A 13 4.42 -25.89 -6.55
N TYR A 14 4.14 -24.67 -7.00
CA TYR A 14 5.16 -23.73 -7.47
C TYR A 14 5.52 -22.64 -6.44
N ASN A 15 5.05 -22.76 -5.20
CA ASN A 15 5.27 -21.79 -4.12
C ASN A 15 4.92 -20.35 -4.54
N VAL A 16 3.80 -20.17 -5.23
CA VAL A 16 3.32 -18.86 -5.68
C VAL A 16 2.51 -18.22 -4.54
N PRO A 17 3.02 -17.16 -3.86
CA PRO A 17 2.23 -16.43 -2.89
C PRO A 17 1.12 -15.65 -3.60
N VAL A 18 -0.02 -15.48 -2.93
CA VAL A 18 -1.18 -14.81 -3.50
C VAL A 18 -1.59 -13.63 -2.64
N THR A 19 -1.64 -12.45 -3.23
CA THR A 19 -2.31 -11.29 -2.61
C THR A 19 -3.76 -11.26 -3.08
N VAL A 20 -4.69 -11.32 -2.15
CA VAL A 20 -6.13 -11.26 -2.43
C VAL A 20 -6.66 -9.87 -2.08
N SER A 21 -7.38 -9.27 -3.02
CA SER A 21 -8.02 -7.99 -2.75
C SER A 21 -9.32 -8.17 -1.95
N LEU A 22 -9.39 -7.59 -0.76
CA LEU A 22 -10.53 -7.67 0.16
C LEU A 22 -10.54 -6.38 1.00
N ASP A 23 -11.57 -5.55 0.85
CA ASP A 23 -11.55 -4.20 1.43
C ASP A 23 -12.04 -4.13 2.88
N GLY A 24 -12.55 -5.23 3.45
CA GLY A 24 -13.06 -5.26 4.82
C GLY A 24 -14.22 -6.22 4.96
N PHE A 25 -15.18 -5.86 5.81
CA PHE A 25 -16.41 -6.63 6.03
C PHE A 25 -17.23 -6.72 4.74
N ARG A 26 -18.23 -7.61 4.73
CA ARG A 26 -19.10 -7.81 3.56
C ARG A 26 -19.70 -6.50 3.08
N GLU A 27 -20.23 -5.72 3.99
CA GLU A 27 -20.97 -4.50 3.69
C GLU A 27 -20.06 -3.45 3.07
N THR A 28 -18.79 -3.37 3.47
CA THR A 28 -17.85 -2.40 2.89
C THR A 28 -17.22 -2.90 1.60
N ASN A 29 -16.87 -4.18 1.53
CA ASN A 29 -16.31 -4.81 0.34
C ASN A 29 -17.28 -4.78 -0.84
N ASP A 30 -18.54 -5.14 -0.59
CA ASP A 30 -19.53 -5.32 -1.65
C ASP A 30 -20.08 -4.00 -2.20
N ILE A 31 -19.75 -2.84 -1.60
CA ILE A 31 -20.06 -1.51 -2.16
C ILE A 31 -19.31 -1.28 -3.46
N THR A 32 -18.00 -1.54 -3.46
CA THR A 32 -17.09 -1.21 -4.56
C THR A 32 -16.69 -2.45 -5.40
N ARG A 33 -16.65 -3.64 -4.79
CA ARG A 33 -16.23 -4.88 -5.47
C ARG A 33 -17.42 -5.71 -5.92
N LYS A 34 -18.04 -5.25 -7.01
CA LYS A 34 -19.22 -5.90 -7.62
C LYS A 34 -18.85 -6.65 -8.89
N LEU A 35 -19.56 -7.74 -9.16
CA LEU A 35 -19.45 -8.44 -10.43
C LEU A 35 -20.00 -7.58 -11.56
N LYS A 36 -19.26 -7.54 -12.67
CA LYS A 36 -19.75 -6.94 -13.92
C LYS A 36 -21.01 -7.68 -14.39
N GLY A 37 -22.04 -6.92 -14.78
CA GLY A 37 -23.31 -7.46 -15.26
C GLY A 37 -24.36 -7.60 -14.17
N SER A 38 -24.13 -8.46 -13.16
CA SER A 38 -25.13 -8.69 -12.10
C SER A 38 -25.13 -7.64 -11.00
N GLY A 39 -23.99 -6.96 -10.77
CA GLY A 39 -23.83 -6.05 -9.64
C GLY A 39 -23.73 -6.77 -8.28
N GLU A 40 -23.71 -8.11 -8.25
CA GLU A 40 -23.59 -8.92 -7.03
C GLU A 40 -22.25 -8.62 -6.34
N GLY A 41 -22.29 -8.50 -5.01
CA GLY A 41 -21.10 -8.43 -4.17
C GLY A 41 -20.18 -9.64 -4.32
N THR A 42 -18.89 -9.45 -4.05
CA THR A 42 -17.85 -10.47 -4.27
C THR A 42 -17.33 -11.10 -2.97
N PHE A 43 -17.66 -10.56 -1.80
CA PHE A 43 -17.13 -10.97 -0.50
C PHE A 43 -17.21 -12.48 -0.27
N SER A 44 -18.40 -13.09 -0.45
CA SER A 44 -18.57 -14.54 -0.26
C SER A 44 -17.71 -15.38 -1.20
N LYS A 45 -17.44 -14.90 -2.41
CA LYS A 45 -16.61 -15.62 -3.39
C LYS A 45 -15.13 -15.46 -3.05
N ILE A 46 -14.73 -14.28 -2.56
CA ILE A 46 -13.37 -14.00 -2.07
C ILE A 46 -13.04 -14.85 -0.84
N GLN A 47 -13.93 -14.93 0.15
CA GLN A 47 -13.72 -15.78 1.34
C GLN A 47 -13.50 -17.26 0.97
N LYS A 48 -14.35 -17.81 0.09
CA LYS A 48 -14.19 -19.18 -0.41
C LYS A 48 -12.88 -19.40 -1.15
N ALA A 49 -12.40 -18.41 -1.90
CA ALA A 49 -11.11 -18.47 -2.57
C ALA A 49 -9.96 -18.48 -1.56
N ILE A 50 -10.00 -17.61 -0.53
CA ILE A 50 -8.99 -17.56 0.54
C ILE A 50 -8.95 -18.89 1.30
N GLU A 51 -10.10 -19.43 1.70
CA GLU A 51 -10.20 -20.73 2.36
C GLU A 51 -9.60 -21.86 1.50
N CYS A 52 -9.89 -21.85 0.20
CA CYS A 52 -9.32 -22.81 -0.74
C CYS A 52 -7.79 -22.68 -0.80
N LEU A 53 -7.25 -21.47 -0.97
CA LEU A 53 -5.80 -21.23 -1.02
C LEU A 53 -5.09 -21.71 0.26
N LYS A 54 -5.62 -21.30 1.43
CA LYS A 54 -5.08 -21.69 2.74
C LYS A 54 -5.13 -23.20 2.95
N LYS A 55 -6.19 -23.88 2.49
CA LYS A 55 -6.32 -25.35 2.57
C LYS A 55 -5.21 -26.10 1.84
N TYR A 56 -4.65 -25.53 0.76
CA TYR A 56 -3.53 -26.12 0.02
C TYR A 56 -2.16 -25.53 0.43
N GLY A 57 -2.09 -24.81 1.55
CA GLY A 57 -0.84 -24.26 2.07
C GLY A 57 -0.30 -23.06 1.29
N VAL A 58 -1.12 -22.42 0.45
CA VAL A 58 -0.71 -21.20 -0.25
C VAL A 58 -0.65 -20.04 0.75
N GLU A 59 0.45 -19.29 0.74
CA GLU A 59 0.55 -18.07 1.55
C GLU A 59 -0.36 -16.98 0.97
N VAL A 60 -1.32 -16.54 1.79
CA VAL A 60 -2.28 -15.50 1.42
C VAL A 60 -1.94 -14.20 2.11
N SER A 61 -1.61 -13.18 1.32
CA SER A 61 -1.56 -11.78 1.70
C SER A 61 -2.88 -11.10 1.32
N ILE A 62 -3.17 -9.95 1.92
CA ILE A 62 -4.39 -9.19 1.62
C ILE A 62 -4.02 -7.77 1.21
N GLU A 63 -4.67 -7.26 0.17
CA GLU A 63 -4.66 -5.85 -0.17
C GLU A 63 -6.06 -5.26 0.01
N SER A 64 -6.13 -4.13 0.71
CA SER A 64 -7.39 -3.51 1.13
C SER A 64 -7.33 -1.99 0.91
N THR A 65 -8.43 -1.46 0.39
CA THR A 65 -8.66 -0.02 0.28
C THR A 65 -9.74 0.41 1.27
N TYR A 66 -9.37 1.22 2.25
CA TYR A 66 -10.30 1.82 3.21
C TYR A 66 -10.88 3.12 2.64
N SER A 67 -12.18 3.10 2.31
CA SER A 67 -12.93 4.23 1.74
C SER A 67 -13.74 5.00 2.79
N PRO A 68 -14.27 6.20 2.46
CA PRO A 68 -15.23 6.90 3.31
C PRO A 68 -16.44 6.04 3.72
N ASP A 69 -16.92 5.14 2.85
CA ASP A 69 -18.05 4.26 3.17
C ASP A 69 -17.79 3.39 4.41
N HIS A 70 -16.54 3.00 4.65
CA HIS A 70 -16.18 2.23 5.84
C HIS A 70 -16.47 3.04 7.10
N PHE A 71 -16.03 4.30 7.08
CA PHE A 71 -16.17 5.20 8.21
C PHE A 71 -17.63 5.61 8.42
N GLU A 72 -18.37 5.86 7.35
CA GLU A 72 -19.82 6.16 7.39
C GLU A 72 -20.64 5.00 7.94
N LEU A 73 -20.26 3.76 7.61
CA LEU A 73 -20.84 2.55 8.18
C LEU A 73 -20.37 2.26 9.62
N GLY A 74 -19.49 3.10 10.18
CA GLY A 74 -19.02 3.00 11.56
C GLY A 74 -17.86 2.02 11.77
N TYR A 75 -17.25 1.49 10.70
CA TYR A 75 -16.08 0.63 10.79
C TYR A 75 -14.81 1.47 10.84
N THR A 76 -14.06 1.35 11.93
CA THR A 76 -12.77 2.05 12.10
C THR A 76 -11.63 1.35 11.33
N PRO A 77 -10.54 2.06 10.97
CA PRO A 77 -9.34 1.45 10.37
C PRO A 77 -8.78 0.30 11.19
N ILE A 78 -8.76 0.40 12.53
CA ILE A 78 -8.26 -0.66 13.41
C ILE A 78 -9.15 -1.92 13.36
N GLU A 79 -10.48 -1.77 13.25
CA GLU A 79 -11.40 -2.92 13.12
C GLU A 79 -11.21 -3.63 11.78
N VAL A 80 -11.07 -2.87 10.71
CA VAL A 80 -10.78 -3.42 9.37
C VAL A 80 -9.43 -4.14 9.38
N VAL A 81 -8.36 -3.53 9.91
CA VAL A 81 -7.04 -4.18 10.03
C VAL A 81 -7.10 -5.47 10.84
N LYS A 82 -7.80 -5.49 11.99
CA LYS A 82 -7.99 -6.69 12.81
C LYS A 82 -8.73 -7.79 12.04
N PHE A 83 -9.78 -7.43 11.34
CA PHE A 83 -10.57 -8.37 10.53
C PHE A 83 -9.70 -8.99 9.43
N LEU A 84 -8.98 -8.17 8.66
CA LEU A 84 -8.14 -8.66 7.56
C LEU A 84 -6.95 -9.49 8.06
N ASP A 85 -6.32 -9.10 9.18
CA ASP A 85 -5.26 -9.89 9.82
C ASP A 85 -5.75 -11.29 10.24
N SER A 86 -7.01 -11.41 10.66
CA SER A 86 -7.60 -12.72 11.00
C SER A 86 -7.83 -13.62 9.79
N ILE A 87 -7.90 -13.05 8.58
CA ILE A 87 -8.21 -13.77 7.34
C ILE A 87 -6.95 -14.22 6.62
N LYS A 88 -5.93 -13.35 6.55
CA LYS A 88 -4.67 -13.66 5.85
C LYS A 88 -3.96 -14.86 6.46
N SER A 89 -2.91 -15.34 5.81
CA SER A 89 -2.01 -16.33 6.42
C SER A 89 -1.21 -15.68 7.56
N GLU A 90 -0.74 -16.49 8.50
CA GLU A 90 0.05 -16.02 9.66
C GLU A 90 1.22 -15.12 9.22
N LYS A 91 1.97 -15.56 8.20
CA LYS A 91 3.06 -14.79 7.57
C LYS A 91 2.63 -13.87 6.44
N GLY A 92 1.35 -13.89 6.06
CA GLY A 92 0.81 -13.03 5.02
C GLY A 92 0.98 -11.56 5.38
N VAL A 93 1.22 -10.74 4.36
CA VAL A 93 1.34 -9.29 4.49
C VAL A 93 -0.03 -8.64 4.27
N LEU A 94 -0.33 -7.63 5.08
CA LEU A 94 -1.47 -6.76 4.90
C LEU A 94 -1.03 -5.46 4.22
N LEU A 95 -1.52 -5.22 3.01
CA LEU A 95 -1.38 -3.95 2.29
C LEU A 95 -2.66 -3.14 2.54
N PHE A 96 -2.65 -2.31 3.58
CA PHE A 96 -3.80 -1.51 3.97
C PHE A 96 -3.62 -0.05 3.53
N LYS A 97 -4.46 0.41 2.62
CA LYS A 97 -4.37 1.75 2.02
C LYS A 97 -5.62 2.54 2.35
N ILE A 98 -5.46 3.80 2.74
CA ILE A 98 -6.57 4.75 2.80
C ILE A 98 -6.83 5.26 1.38
N MET A 99 -8.09 5.22 0.95
CA MET A 99 -8.48 5.57 -0.42
C MET A 99 -8.17 7.04 -0.71
N ALA A 100 -7.74 7.30 -1.94
CA ALA A 100 -7.49 8.66 -2.37
C ALA A 100 -8.77 9.51 -2.43
N GLU A 101 -10.00 9.00 -2.61
CA GLU A 101 -11.20 9.88 -2.69
C GLU A 101 -11.62 10.55 -1.37
N PHE A 102 -10.89 10.35 -0.26
CA PHE A 102 -10.85 11.41 0.76
C PHE A 102 -10.37 12.78 0.17
N ASP A 103 -9.76 12.77 -1.03
CA ASP A 103 -9.32 13.90 -1.88
C ASP A 103 -10.41 14.50 -2.79
N LEU A 104 -11.52 13.80 -3.09
CA LEU A 104 -12.54 14.27 -4.06
C LEU A 104 -13.72 15.01 -3.42
N LEU A 105 -13.73 15.18 -2.10
CA LEU A 105 -14.40 16.32 -1.45
C LEU A 105 -13.63 17.62 -1.75
N LYS A 106 -13.30 17.85 -3.01
CA LYS A 106 -12.84 19.12 -3.54
C LYS A 106 -14.01 19.77 -4.24
N HIS A 107 -14.70 20.66 -3.52
CA HIS A 107 -15.03 21.98 -4.06
C HIS A 107 -15.09 23.03 -2.94
N SER A 108 -13.95 23.71 -2.75
CA SER A 108 -13.82 25.12 -2.38
C SER A 108 -14.11 25.63 -0.95
N GLN A 109 -14.64 24.86 0.01
CA GLN A 109 -14.69 25.29 1.42
C GLN A 109 -14.63 24.08 2.34
N ILE A 110 -13.60 23.97 3.20
CA ILE A 110 -13.64 23.06 4.34
C ILE A 110 -14.76 23.57 5.23
N ASN A 111 -15.89 22.87 5.24
CA ASN A 111 -16.94 23.16 6.21
C ASN A 111 -16.60 22.49 7.57
N GLU A 112 -17.31 22.88 8.63
CA GLU A 112 -17.05 22.38 9.99
C GLU A 112 -17.19 20.85 10.08
N PHE A 113 -18.11 20.26 9.29
CA PHE A 113 -18.34 18.83 9.21
C PHE A 113 -17.14 18.07 8.61
N GLU A 114 -16.54 18.57 7.53
CA GLU A 114 -15.32 17.99 6.94
C GLU A 114 -14.14 18.06 7.91
N SER A 115 -14.01 19.17 8.64
CA SER A 115 -12.96 19.33 9.67
C SER A 115 -13.11 18.31 10.81
N GLU A 116 -14.34 18.11 11.30
CA GLU A 116 -14.64 17.13 12.35
C GLU A 116 -14.38 15.69 11.87
N PHE A 117 -14.87 15.35 10.67
CA PHE A 117 -14.66 14.05 10.05
C PHE A 117 -13.17 13.72 9.89
N ASN A 118 -12.38 14.67 9.36
CA ASN A 118 -10.94 14.51 9.19
C ASN A 118 -10.23 14.32 10.54
N SER A 119 -10.63 15.08 11.57
CA SER A 119 -10.08 14.96 12.93
C SER A 119 -10.37 13.60 13.56
N ARG A 120 -11.61 13.10 13.40
CA ARG A 120 -11.99 11.77 13.90
C ARG A 120 -11.24 10.67 13.17
N LEU A 121 -11.12 10.74 11.85
CA LEU A 121 -10.34 9.77 11.08
C LEU A 121 -8.89 9.75 11.54
N LEU A 122 -8.26 10.92 11.74
CA LEU A 122 -6.88 11.01 12.19
C LEU A 122 -6.67 10.33 13.55
N ILE A 123 -7.58 10.52 14.50
CA ILE A 123 -7.54 9.84 15.80
C ILE A 123 -7.64 8.32 15.62
N GLU A 124 -8.51 7.84 14.75
CA GLU A 124 -8.63 6.40 14.49
C GLU A 124 -7.40 5.82 13.76
N LEU A 125 -6.77 6.60 12.88
CA LEU A 125 -5.48 6.24 12.27
C LEU A 125 -4.38 6.14 13.33
N TYR A 126 -4.32 7.06 14.30
CA TYR A 126 -3.36 6.96 15.41
C TYR A 126 -3.54 5.69 16.23
N LYS A 127 -4.79 5.35 16.57
CA LYS A 127 -5.10 4.09 17.27
C LYS A 127 -4.67 2.88 16.45
N CYS A 128 -4.84 2.93 15.13
CA CYS A 128 -4.41 1.88 14.23
C CYS A 128 -2.88 1.72 14.22
N ILE A 129 -2.13 2.82 14.09
CA ILE A 129 -0.65 2.83 14.16
C ILE A 129 -0.18 2.25 15.50
N ASP A 130 -0.73 2.73 16.61
CA ASP A 130 -0.41 2.24 17.96
C ASP A 130 -0.64 0.74 18.09
N TYR A 131 -1.75 0.26 17.51
CA TYR A 131 -2.07 -1.16 17.50
C TYR A 131 -1.06 -1.98 16.69
N ILE A 132 -0.66 -1.50 15.51
CA ILE A 132 0.36 -2.16 14.68
C ILE A 132 1.68 -2.26 15.44
N PHE A 133 2.13 -1.18 16.07
CA PHE A 133 3.34 -1.20 16.91
C PHE A 133 3.20 -2.20 18.06
N LYS A 134 2.09 -2.17 18.80
CA LYS A 134 1.83 -3.10 19.92
C LYS A 134 1.87 -4.56 19.48
N ARG A 135 1.30 -4.89 18.32
CA ARG A 135 1.33 -6.24 17.74
C ARG A 135 2.74 -6.68 17.37
N ASN A 136 3.54 -5.78 16.80
CA ASN A 136 4.90 -6.12 16.35
C ASN A 136 5.94 -6.22 17.49
N ILE A 137 5.57 -5.91 18.72
CA ILE A 137 6.35 -6.22 19.93
C ILE A 137 5.70 -7.31 20.80
N SER A 138 4.68 -8.01 20.29
CA SER A 138 4.07 -9.16 20.96
C SER A 138 4.47 -10.48 20.29
N ASP A 139 4.00 -11.61 20.81
CA ASP A 139 4.24 -12.94 20.23
C ASP A 139 3.44 -13.22 18.96
N THR A 140 2.55 -12.30 18.58
CA THR A 140 1.65 -12.43 17.43
C THR A 140 1.83 -11.21 16.53
N PRO A 141 2.94 -11.10 15.79
CA PRO A 141 3.22 -9.91 14.97
C PRO A 141 2.14 -9.66 13.92
N LEU A 142 2.05 -8.40 13.48
CA LEU A 142 1.16 -7.97 12.41
C LEU A 142 2.02 -7.40 11.28
N TYR A 143 2.12 -8.14 10.18
CA TYR A 143 2.90 -7.75 9.02
C TYR A 143 2.13 -6.80 8.11
N GLU A 144 2.06 -5.52 8.46
CA GLU A 144 1.52 -4.45 7.61
C GLU A 144 2.65 -3.86 6.75
N ALA A 145 2.40 -3.69 5.44
CA ALA A 145 3.41 -3.37 4.45
C ALA A 145 4.12 -2.03 4.73
N THR A 146 3.36 -0.97 5.04
CA THR A 146 3.88 0.37 5.32
C THR A 146 4.78 0.36 6.56
N PHE A 147 4.35 -0.35 7.60
CA PHE A 147 5.10 -0.53 8.83
C PHE A 147 6.40 -1.29 8.60
N LEU A 148 6.33 -2.46 7.96
CA LEU A 148 7.51 -3.29 7.66
C LEU A 148 8.55 -2.52 6.87
N TYR A 149 8.08 -1.75 5.91
CA TYR A 149 8.90 -0.94 5.06
C TYR A 149 9.64 0.17 5.83
N ALA A 150 8.90 0.96 6.61
CA ALA A 150 9.47 2.07 7.37
C ALA A 150 10.39 1.58 8.49
N ILE A 151 10.02 0.52 9.23
CA ILE A 151 10.91 -0.10 10.22
C ILE A 151 12.16 -0.65 9.55
N GLY A 152 12.02 -1.32 8.41
CA GLY A 152 13.14 -1.83 7.64
C GLY A 152 14.18 -0.76 7.33
N ARG A 153 13.74 0.42 6.86
CA ARG A 153 14.60 1.58 6.60
C ARG A 153 15.23 2.16 7.85
N LEU A 154 14.47 2.30 8.93
CA LEU A 154 14.97 2.84 10.20
C LEU A 154 16.04 1.93 10.81
N LEU A 155 15.88 0.61 10.68
CA LEU A 155 16.85 -0.39 11.16
C LEU A 155 18.09 -0.47 10.26
N SER A 156 17.92 -0.44 8.93
CA SER A 156 19.03 -0.49 7.97
C SER A 156 19.79 0.85 7.88
N LYS A 157 19.17 1.95 8.34
CA LYS A 157 19.64 3.33 8.11
C LYS A 157 19.79 3.66 6.62
N GLU A 158 19.09 2.94 5.76
CA GLU A 158 19.07 3.23 4.34
C GLU A 158 18.32 4.53 4.09
N THR A 159 19.02 5.48 3.47
CA THR A 159 18.38 6.65 2.88
C THR A 159 18.09 6.32 1.42
N SER A 160 16.83 6.35 1.04
CA SER A 160 16.48 6.33 -0.38
C SER A 160 15.76 7.60 -0.75
N LEU A 161 16.20 8.18 -1.85
CA LEU A 161 15.52 9.27 -2.53
C LEU A 161 14.20 8.82 -3.16
N PHE A 162 13.96 7.51 -3.30
CA PHE A 162 12.72 6.97 -3.83
C PHE A 162 12.24 5.80 -2.99
N SER A 163 10.99 5.87 -2.61
CA SER A 163 10.36 4.81 -1.88
C SER A 163 9.50 3.94 -2.79
N CYS A 164 8.85 4.56 -3.79
CA CYS A 164 8.10 3.86 -4.81
C CYS A 164 9.00 2.91 -5.62
N PRO A 165 8.57 1.65 -5.86
CA PRO A 165 9.30 0.69 -6.70
C PRO A 165 9.32 1.07 -8.18
N PHE A 166 8.79 2.25 -8.56
CA PHE A 166 8.80 2.77 -9.93
C PHE A 166 10.19 2.70 -10.59
N THR A 167 11.26 2.83 -9.81
CA THR A 167 12.64 2.78 -10.33
C THR A 167 13.17 1.35 -10.48
N ASN A 168 12.54 0.37 -9.81
CA ASN A 168 13.04 -0.99 -9.65
C ASN A 168 11.97 -2.05 -10.00
N SER A 169 10.92 -1.67 -10.72
CA SER A 169 9.85 -2.56 -11.19
C SER A 169 9.46 -2.20 -12.62
N ILE A 170 8.88 -3.17 -13.33
CA ILE A 170 8.32 -2.97 -14.66
C ILE A 170 6.90 -3.52 -14.71
N THR A 171 6.11 -2.98 -15.61
CA THR A 171 4.79 -3.49 -15.99
C THR A 171 4.85 -3.92 -17.44
N VAL A 172 4.50 -5.18 -17.69
CA VAL A 172 4.43 -5.75 -19.04
C VAL A 172 2.96 -6.03 -19.36
N LEU A 173 2.47 -5.46 -20.45
CA LEU A 173 1.10 -5.66 -20.92
C LEU A 173 0.96 -6.93 -21.77
N PRO A 174 -0.27 -7.43 -22.00
CA PRO A 174 -0.47 -8.65 -22.79
C PRO A 174 0.06 -8.60 -24.24
N ASP A 175 0.23 -7.41 -24.81
CA ASP A 175 0.82 -7.19 -26.14
C ASP A 175 2.36 -7.10 -26.11
N GLY A 176 2.98 -7.25 -24.94
CA GLY A 176 4.42 -7.15 -24.74
C GLY A 176 4.92 -5.72 -24.47
N SER A 177 4.05 -4.71 -24.45
CA SER A 177 4.43 -3.33 -24.15
C SER A 177 4.94 -3.20 -22.70
N VAL A 178 6.03 -2.47 -22.51
CA VAL A 178 6.72 -2.30 -21.22
C VAL A 178 6.62 -0.86 -20.73
N PHE A 179 6.27 -0.71 -19.46
CA PHE A 179 6.21 0.56 -18.72
C PHE A 179 6.92 0.41 -17.37
N SER A 180 7.28 1.52 -16.74
CA SER A 180 7.91 1.53 -15.41
C SER A 180 6.93 1.30 -14.25
N CYS A 181 5.62 1.47 -14.45
CA CYS A 181 4.60 1.22 -13.42
C CYS A 181 3.19 1.09 -14.00
N GLN A 182 2.37 0.23 -13.38
CA GLN A 182 0.97 -0.02 -13.75
C GLN A 182 0.04 1.20 -13.64
N VAL A 183 0.41 2.20 -12.84
CA VAL A 183 -0.38 3.44 -12.72
C VAL A 183 0.03 4.49 -13.75
N LEU A 184 1.26 4.38 -14.29
CA LEU A 184 1.83 5.32 -15.25
C LEU A 184 1.90 4.72 -16.66
N MET A 185 0.87 3.98 -17.07
CA MET A 185 0.76 3.42 -18.42
C MET A 185 0.35 4.49 -19.46
N LYS A 186 1.19 5.53 -19.58
CA LYS A 186 1.04 6.62 -20.58
C LYS A 186 2.21 6.60 -21.54
N LYS A 187 2.03 7.23 -22.71
CA LYS A 187 3.00 7.22 -23.81
C LYS A 187 4.38 7.74 -23.38
N GLU A 188 4.42 8.70 -22.47
CA GLU A 188 5.64 9.32 -21.94
C GLU A 188 6.48 8.37 -21.07
N PHE A 189 5.87 7.32 -20.54
CA PHE A 189 6.50 6.30 -19.69
C PHE A 189 6.66 4.95 -20.40
N TYR A 190 6.38 4.90 -21.71
CA TYR A 190 6.58 3.71 -22.52
C TYR A 190 8.07 3.45 -22.73
N MET A 191 8.51 2.24 -22.40
CA MET A 191 9.93 1.86 -22.44
C MET A 191 10.30 1.06 -23.70
N GLY A 192 9.35 0.41 -24.35
CA GLY A 192 9.57 -0.48 -25.50
C GLY A 192 8.70 -1.73 -25.43
N ASN A 193 8.90 -2.68 -26.34
CA ASN A 193 8.26 -4.00 -26.28
C ASN A 193 9.28 -5.06 -25.83
N VAL A 194 8.85 -6.08 -25.09
CA VAL A 194 9.71 -7.19 -24.64
C VAL A 194 10.41 -7.93 -25.80
N GLY A 195 9.81 -7.91 -26.99
CA GLY A 195 10.40 -8.48 -28.20
C GLY A 195 11.47 -7.62 -28.86
N ASP A 196 11.62 -6.36 -28.46
CA ASP A 196 12.55 -5.42 -29.08
C ASP A 196 13.98 -5.64 -28.59
N LYS A 197 14.92 -5.78 -29.54
CA LYS A 197 16.35 -5.89 -29.21
C LYS A 197 16.88 -4.66 -28.49
N ASP A 198 16.44 -3.47 -28.89
CA ASP A 198 16.85 -2.21 -28.25
C ASP A 198 16.46 -2.17 -26.76
N LEU A 199 15.26 -2.64 -26.41
CA LEU A 199 14.87 -2.72 -25.00
C LEU A 199 15.75 -3.73 -24.24
N GLN A 200 16.08 -4.86 -24.86
CA GLN A 200 16.92 -5.89 -24.24
C GLN A 200 18.36 -5.42 -24.02
N GLU A 201 18.91 -4.68 -24.99
CA GLU A 201 20.29 -4.17 -24.96
C GLU A 201 20.42 -2.90 -24.09
N ASN A 202 19.42 -2.02 -24.10
CA ASN A 202 19.44 -0.72 -23.41
C ASN A 202 18.47 -0.63 -22.23
N PHE A 203 18.09 -1.76 -21.62
CA PHE A 203 17.05 -1.83 -20.58
C PHE A 203 17.25 -0.85 -19.41
N ILE A 204 18.48 -0.76 -18.89
CA ILE A 204 18.81 0.11 -17.75
C ILE A 204 18.68 1.60 -18.12
N GLU A 205 19.06 1.97 -19.34
CA GLU A 205 18.91 3.34 -19.83
C GLU A 205 17.44 3.69 -20.04
N ARG A 206 16.66 2.75 -20.60
CA ARG A 206 15.20 2.87 -20.76
C ARG A 206 14.46 2.98 -19.43
N LEU A 207 14.96 2.36 -18.35
CA LEU A 207 14.45 2.52 -16.99
C LEU A 207 14.76 3.90 -16.38
N ARG A 208 15.93 4.47 -16.69
CA ARG A 208 16.37 5.77 -16.15
C ARG A 208 15.72 6.95 -16.86
N SER A 209 15.37 6.82 -18.13
CA SER A 209 14.84 7.95 -18.92
C SER A 209 13.59 8.60 -18.31
N PRO A 210 12.57 7.85 -17.81
CA PRO A 210 11.40 8.46 -17.18
C PRO A 210 11.68 8.93 -15.73
N MET A 211 12.74 8.40 -15.11
CA MET A 211 13.20 8.74 -13.76
C MET A 211 13.89 10.11 -13.74
N GLU A 212 14.76 10.38 -14.71
CA GLU A 212 15.55 11.63 -14.79
C GLU A 212 14.78 12.79 -15.43
N MET A 213 13.84 12.53 -16.34
CA MET A 213 13.20 13.60 -17.14
C MET A 213 12.10 14.40 -16.43
N SER A 214 11.56 14.01 -15.26
CA SER A 214 10.27 14.62 -14.83
C SER A 214 9.97 14.75 -13.33
N PHE A 215 10.41 13.84 -12.45
CA PHE A 215 9.90 13.82 -11.05
C PHE A 215 10.87 14.38 -9.99
N ILE A 216 12.17 14.11 -10.12
CA ILE A 216 13.16 14.36 -9.06
C ILE A 216 13.42 15.86 -8.79
N PRO A 217 13.60 16.72 -9.81
CA PRO A 217 14.01 18.11 -9.58
C PRO A 217 12.91 19.01 -8.99
N ASN A 218 11.66 18.56 -8.99
CA ASN A 218 10.49 19.42 -8.72
C ASN A 218 9.84 19.18 -7.35
N ILE A 219 10.29 18.18 -6.57
CA ILE A 219 9.74 17.91 -5.23
C ILE A 219 10.49 18.75 -4.19
N ASP A 220 9.78 19.67 -3.53
CA ASP A 220 10.30 20.41 -2.38
C ASP A 220 10.38 19.48 -1.15
N THR A 221 11.48 18.74 -1.05
CA THR A 221 11.76 17.80 0.04
C THR A 221 11.89 18.50 1.40
N CYS A 222 12.18 19.81 1.44
CA CYS A 222 12.26 20.58 2.68
C CYS A 222 10.90 20.66 3.40
N ARG A 223 9.78 20.53 2.67
CA ARG A 223 8.42 20.50 3.26
C ARG A 223 7.94 19.09 3.62
N LEU A 224 8.59 18.04 3.12
CA LEU A 224 8.18 16.64 3.27
C LEU A 224 9.23 15.86 4.05
N TRP A 225 9.47 16.23 5.31
CA TRP A 225 10.50 15.62 6.15
C TRP A 225 10.35 14.09 6.29
N TYR A 226 9.13 13.58 6.17
CA TYR A 226 8.80 12.16 6.24
C TYR A 226 8.97 11.41 4.91
N TYR A 227 9.38 12.10 3.83
CA TYR A 227 9.58 11.51 2.51
C TYR A 227 10.47 10.25 2.51
N PRO A 228 11.56 10.18 3.29
CA PRO A 228 12.38 8.95 3.36
C PRO A 228 11.66 7.75 3.99
N LEU A 229 10.49 7.94 4.62
CA LEU A 229 9.75 6.87 5.30
C LEU A 229 8.60 6.29 4.46
N GLN A 230 8.21 6.94 3.35
CA GLN A 230 7.00 6.57 2.61
C GLN A 230 7.14 6.57 1.09
N ASP A 231 6.34 5.72 0.45
CA ASP A 231 6.11 5.72 -1.00
C ASP A 231 5.32 6.95 -1.42
N ILE A 232 5.96 7.90 -2.10
CA ILE A 232 5.21 8.84 -2.94
C ILE A 232 4.94 8.18 -4.27
N CYS A 233 3.71 7.69 -4.46
CA CYS A 233 3.25 7.18 -5.74
C CYS A 233 3.12 8.35 -6.73
N PRO A 234 3.92 8.39 -7.81
CA PRO A 234 3.83 9.45 -8.80
C PRO A 234 2.52 9.39 -9.59
N GLY A 235 1.72 8.33 -9.48
CA GLY A 235 0.38 8.25 -10.06
C GLY A 235 -0.73 8.83 -9.18
N ILE A 236 -0.54 8.87 -7.86
CA ILE A 236 -1.47 9.49 -6.89
C ILE A 236 -1.21 11.01 -6.84
N THR A 237 0.07 11.40 -6.85
CA THR A 237 0.47 12.82 -6.97
C THR A 237 0.44 13.30 -8.44
N GLY A 238 0.46 12.36 -9.39
CA GLY A 238 0.64 12.57 -10.83
C GLY A 238 -0.47 13.23 -11.59
N PHE A 239 -1.71 13.11 -11.12
CA PHE A 239 -2.83 13.72 -11.83
C PHE A 239 -2.75 15.26 -11.83
N ASP A 240 -2.10 15.86 -10.82
CA ASP A 240 -1.77 17.28 -10.79
C ASP A 240 -0.38 17.56 -11.39
N ILE A 241 0.64 16.70 -11.18
CA ILE A 241 1.99 16.86 -11.75
C ILE A 241 1.99 16.90 -13.29
N LEU A 242 1.12 16.14 -13.94
CA LEU A 242 1.08 16.03 -15.40
C LEU A 242 0.36 17.19 -16.10
N LYS A 243 -0.33 18.08 -15.36
CA LYS A 243 -1.00 19.25 -15.94
C LYS A 243 -0.09 20.49 -15.97
N ASP A 244 0.84 20.63 -15.02
CA ASP A 244 1.78 21.74 -14.97
C ASP A 244 2.98 21.37 -14.05
N PHE A 245 4.08 20.84 -14.62
CA PHE A 245 5.27 20.41 -13.87
C PHE A 245 5.88 21.51 -12.97
N LYS A 246 5.56 22.79 -13.21
CA LYS A 246 6.00 23.94 -12.41
C LYS A 246 5.11 24.22 -11.20
N LYS A 247 3.95 23.59 -11.11
CA LYS A 247 3.01 23.69 -10.01
C LYS A 247 2.61 22.27 -9.64
N ILE A 248 3.45 21.62 -8.83
CA ILE A 248 2.91 20.71 -7.84
C ILE A 248 1.97 21.58 -7.00
N SER A 249 0.71 21.73 -7.40
CA SER A 249 -0.32 22.23 -6.49
C SER A 249 -0.47 21.12 -5.48
N GLN A 250 0.40 21.19 -4.48
CA GLN A 250 0.42 20.41 -3.25
C GLN A 250 -1.04 20.13 -2.90
N SER A 251 -1.53 18.91 -3.15
CA SER A 251 -2.83 18.58 -2.61
C SER A 251 -2.65 18.68 -1.09
N ASN A 252 -3.38 19.60 -0.46
CA ASN A 252 -3.29 19.83 0.98
C ASN A 252 -3.46 18.53 1.79
N TYR A 253 -4.06 17.50 1.18
CA TYR A 253 -4.24 16.15 1.71
C TYR A 253 -2.94 15.38 1.97
N ILE A 254 -1.95 15.41 1.06
CA ILE A 254 -0.65 14.73 1.29
C ILE A 254 -0.05 15.24 2.60
N PHE A 255 -0.27 16.50 2.94
CA PHE A 255 0.16 17.09 4.20
C PHE A 255 -0.76 16.76 5.39
N MET A 256 -2.08 16.79 5.21
CA MET A 256 -3.04 16.63 6.32
C MET A 256 -2.95 15.29 7.04
N TYR A 257 -2.64 14.19 6.32
CA TYR A 257 -2.61 12.86 6.93
C TYR A 257 -1.21 12.28 7.06
N ASN A 258 -0.31 12.47 6.08
CA ASN A 258 0.97 11.79 6.13
C ASN A 258 1.90 12.37 7.21
N ALA A 259 1.98 13.70 7.37
CA ALA A 259 2.86 14.26 8.40
C ALA A 259 2.43 13.80 9.80
N PRO A 260 1.14 13.95 10.19
CA PRO A 260 0.65 13.43 11.46
C PRO A 260 0.81 11.91 11.62
N TYR A 261 0.57 11.13 10.56
CA TYR A 261 0.81 9.68 10.55
C TYR A 261 2.27 9.35 10.90
N TRP A 262 3.23 10.00 10.23
CA TRP A 262 4.65 9.75 10.44
C TRP A 262 5.16 10.30 11.77
N GLU A 263 4.60 11.41 12.28
CA GLU A 263 4.86 11.87 13.64
C GLU A 263 4.46 10.79 14.64
N ARG A 264 3.23 10.27 14.54
CA ARG A 264 2.76 9.21 15.44
C ARG A 264 3.59 7.94 15.30
N PHE A 265 3.99 7.59 14.09
CA PHE A 265 4.87 6.45 13.82
C PHE A 265 6.23 6.60 14.52
N LEU A 266 6.90 7.73 14.32
CA LEU A 266 8.20 8.00 14.92
C LEU A 266 8.13 8.11 16.45
N ILE A 267 7.05 8.66 17.00
CA ILE A 267 6.81 8.68 18.45
C ILE A 267 6.77 7.25 19.01
N ASN A 268 5.99 6.35 18.39
CA ASN A 268 5.93 4.94 18.81
C ASN A 268 7.29 4.25 18.67
N TYR A 269 8.00 4.47 17.57
CA TYR A 269 9.34 3.93 17.39
C TYR A 269 10.31 4.43 18.46
N ALA A 270 10.31 5.74 18.77
CA ALA A 270 11.14 6.32 19.82
C ALA A 270 10.81 5.76 21.21
N TYR A 271 9.55 5.39 21.48
CA TYR A 271 9.19 4.69 22.72
C TYR A 271 9.77 3.27 22.78
N ILE A 272 9.79 2.54 21.66
CA ILE A 272 10.44 1.24 21.59
C ILE A 272 11.95 1.38 21.83
N LEU A 273 12.60 2.39 21.23
CA LEU A 273 14.04 2.62 21.40
C LEU A 273 14.49 2.88 22.86
N LYS A 274 13.55 3.20 23.76
CA LYS A 274 13.84 3.38 25.20
C LYS A 274 13.83 2.06 25.98
N ASP A 275 13.43 0.95 25.37
CA ASP A 275 13.21 -0.35 26.02
C ASP A 275 13.91 -1.45 25.22
N VAL A 276 14.96 -2.04 25.81
CA VAL A 276 15.83 -3.02 25.12
C VAL A 276 15.08 -4.30 24.77
N GLU A 277 14.18 -4.76 25.63
CA GLU A 277 13.41 -5.98 25.40
C GLU A 277 12.41 -5.78 24.24
N LYS A 278 11.76 -4.61 24.17
CA LYS A 278 10.89 -4.28 23.04
C LYS A 278 11.65 -4.15 21.72
N GLN A 279 12.85 -3.59 21.75
CA GLN A 279 13.71 -3.51 20.55
C GLN A 279 14.08 -4.90 20.05
N LYS A 280 14.55 -5.76 20.95
CA LYS A 280 14.91 -7.13 20.62
C LYS A 280 13.71 -7.88 20.03
N LYS A 281 12.54 -7.78 20.68
CA LYS A 281 11.31 -8.43 20.22
C LYS A 281 10.85 -7.92 18.85
N LEU A 282 10.95 -6.61 18.60
CA LEU A 282 10.65 -6.03 17.29
C LEU A 282 11.57 -6.61 16.22
N ILE A 283 12.89 -6.62 16.45
CA ILE A 283 13.88 -7.14 15.50
C ILE A 283 13.63 -8.62 15.21
N GLU A 284 13.45 -9.44 16.25
CA GLU A 284 13.11 -10.87 16.13
C GLU A 284 11.87 -11.09 15.25
N ASN A 285 10.80 -10.33 15.50
CA ASN A 285 9.56 -10.43 14.75
C ASN A 285 9.74 -10.03 13.27
N ILE A 286 10.53 -9.00 12.98
CA ILE A 286 10.85 -8.57 11.61
C ILE A 286 11.71 -9.63 10.88
N GLU A 287 12.73 -10.18 11.54
CA GLU A 287 13.64 -11.18 10.97
C GLU A 287 12.95 -12.54 10.74
N SER A 288 12.04 -12.94 11.62
CA SER A 288 11.24 -14.17 11.48
C SER A 288 10.40 -14.22 10.19
N ARG A 289 10.10 -13.05 9.61
CA ARG A 289 9.41 -12.94 8.33
C ARG A 289 10.34 -13.05 7.12
N ARG A 290 11.60 -12.61 7.24
CA ARG A 290 12.60 -12.60 6.15
C ARG A 290 13.27 -13.96 5.90
N SER A 291 13.20 -14.88 6.84
CA SER A 291 13.99 -16.12 6.90
C SER A 291 13.43 -17.32 6.10
N LEU A 292 12.62 -17.07 5.06
CA LEU A 292 12.08 -18.07 4.12
C LEU A 292 12.00 -17.48 2.70
#